data_AF-A0A1R4J7P3-F1
#
_entry.id   AF-A0A1R4J7P3-F1
#
_cell.length_a   1.000
_cell.length_b   1.000
_cell.length_c   1.000
_cell.angle_alpha   90.00
_cell.angle_beta   90.00
_cell.angle_gamma   90.00
#
_symmetry.space_group_name_H-M   'P 1'
#
loop_
_entity.id
_entity.type
_entity.pdbx_description
1 polymer ?
#
loop_
_entity_poly.entity_id
_entity_poly.type
_entity_poly.pdbx_seq_one_letter_code
_entity_poly.pdbx_strand_id
1 'polypeptide(L)'
;MIKATVSDGVWPYKSKDGKLILMWSSWNADKNKAYTTSLAYSDNGKLSGNWSHKSEPIISDDRGHGNIFTTFDGKLMMSLHRYFKQPHTRIQLFDIKDTGSDIEIIKQSLGHQ
;
A
#
# COMPACT_ATOMS: atom_id res chain seq x y z
N MET A 1 1.71 9.10 -11.83
CA MET A 1 2.83 9.66 -11.03
C MET A 1 2.39 10.35 -9.74
N ILE A 2 2.96 9.92 -8.62
CA ILE A 2 2.78 10.49 -7.28
C ILE A 2 3.59 11.79 -7.18
N LYS A 3 3.00 12.86 -6.62
CA LYS A 3 3.70 14.16 -6.48
C LYS A 3 4.66 14.18 -5.27
N ALA A 4 4.56 13.19 -4.38
CA ALA A 4 5.42 12.95 -3.21
C ALA A 4 5.69 14.19 -2.35
N THR A 5 4.69 15.06 -2.17
CA THR A 5 4.82 16.23 -1.27
C THR A 5 4.69 15.86 0.21
N VAL A 6 4.17 14.65 0.49
CA VAL A 6 4.03 14.05 1.83
C VAL A 6 4.30 12.55 1.68
N SER A 7 5.08 11.95 2.56
CA SER A 7 5.17 10.50 2.73
C SER A 7 4.52 10.11 4.06
N ASP A 8 3.52 9.23 4.02
CA ASP A 8 2.70 8.89 5.18
C ASP A 8 2.37 7.38 5.21
N GLY A 9 1.94 6.87 6.38
CA GLY A 9 1.39 5.52 6.54
C GLY A 9 2.38 4.41 6.20
N VAL A 10 3.64 4.55 6.65
CA VAL A 10 4.69 3.59 6.34
C VAL A 10 4.43 2.23 6.99
N TRP A 11 4.49 1.17 6.20
CA TRP A 11 4.33 -0.21 6.66
C TRP A 11 5.40 -1.12 6.05
N PRO A 12 6.43 -1.51 6.83
CA PRO A 12 7.42 -2.48 6.39
C PRO A 12 6.82 -3.89 6.28
N TYR A 13 7.17 -4.56 5.18
CA TYR A 13 6.76 -5.92 4.89
C TYR A 13 7.95 -6.71 4.34
N LYS A 14 8.21 -7.89 4.89
CA LYS A 14 9.22 -8.82 4.37
C LYS A 14 8.51 -9.85 3.49
N SER A 15 8.85 -9.87 2.21
CA SER A 15 8.24 -10.80 1.26
C SER A 15 8.65 -12.25 1.53
N LYS A 16 7.93 -13.19 0.92
CA LYS A 16 8.25 -14.63 0.96
C LYS A 16 9.66 -14.96 0.45
N ASP A 17 10.21 -14.14 -0.45
CA ASP A 17 11.58 -14.27 -0.98
C ASP A 17 12.60 -13.47 -0.15
N GLY A 18 12.17 -12.89 0.97
CA GLY A 18 13.01 -12.17 1.91
C GLY A 18 13.31 -10.71 1.55
N LYS A 19 12.68 -10.16 0.50
CA LYS A 19 12.85 -8.74 0.15
C LYS A 19 12.15 -7.86 1.16
N LEU A 20 12.76 -6.71 1.46
CA LEU A 20 12.14 -5.68 2.29
C LEU A 20 11.41 -4.68 1.39
N ILE A 21 10.09 -4.62 1.57
CA ILE A 21 9.17 -3.74 0.87
C ILE A 21 8.59 -2.76 1.90
N LEU A 22 8.53 -1.47 1.56
CA LEU A 22 7.78 -0.47 2.30
C LEU A 22 6.51 -0.15 1.53
N MET A 23 5.35 -0.39 2.14
CA MET A 23 4.13 0.25 1.71
C MET A 23 4.06 1.65 2.31
N TRP A 24 3.59 2.61 1.52
CA TRP A 24 3.47 4.01 1.94
C TRP A 24 2.39 4.72 1.12
N SER A 25 1.98 5.89 1.57
CA SER A 25 0.94 6.69 0.93
C SER A 25 1.35 8.15 0.73
N SER A 26 0.74 8.80 -0.26
CA SER A 26 0.96 10.21 -0.61
C SER A 26 -0.22 10.74 -1.42
N TRP A 27 -0.24 12.06 -1.64
CA TRP A 27 -1.10 12.69 -2.63
C TRP A 27 -0.62 12.44 -4.07
N ASN A 28 -1.54 12.06 -4.95
CA ASN A 28 -1.30 11.92 -6.38
C ASN A 28 -1.22 13.30 -7.05
N ALA A 29 -0.45 13.41 -8.15
CA ALA A 29 -0.43 14.63 -8.95
C ALA A 29 -1.78 14.87 -9.67
N ASP A 30 -2.45 13.78 -10.08
CA ASP A 30 -3.81 13.81 -10.56
C ASP A 30 -4.79 13.88 -9.38
N LYS A 31 -5.49 15.01 -9.25
CA LYS A 31 -6.44 15.24 -8.16
C LYS A 31 -7.60 14.26 -8.16
N ASN A 32 -7.96 13.67 -9.30
CA ASN A 32 -9.02 12.67 -9.37
C ASN A 32 -8.58 11.33 -8.75
N LYS A 33 -7.27 11.08 -8.66
CA LYS A 33 -6.69 9.90 -8.00
C LYS A 33 -6.48 10.13 -6.50
N ALA A 34 -6.49 11.39 -6.04
CA ALA A 34 -6.43 11.80 -4.64
C ALA A 34 -5.32 11.10 -3.83
N TYR A 35 -5.59 10.75 -2.57
CA TYR A 35 -4.65 10.01 -1.73
C TYR A 35 -4.48 8.56 -2.24
N THR A 36 -3.24 8.09 -2.33
CA THR A 36 -2.89 6.87 -3.05
C THR A 36 -1.80 6.11 -2.29
N THR A 37 -1.81 4.78 -2.44
CA THR A 37 -0.81 3.88 -1.83
C THR A 37 0.14 3.34 -2.88
N SER A 38 1.41 3.25 -2.54
CA SER A 38 2.46 2.68 -3.36
C SER A 38 3.45 1.87 -2.52
N LEU A 39 4.44 1.31 -3.21
CA LEU A 39 5.49 0.49 -2.64
C LEU A 39 6.86 1.12 -2.92
N ALA A 40 7.81 0.84 -2.05
CA ALA A 40 9.22 1.07 -2.27
C ALA A 40 10.02 -0.18 -1.87
N TYR A 41 11.14 -0.41 -2.54
CA TYR A 41 11.93 -1.63 -2.39
C TYR A 41 13.34 -1.28 -1.94
N SER A 42 13.80 -1.96 -0.89
CA SER A 42 15.18 -1.84 -0.38
C SER A 42 16.14 -2.61 -1.28
N ASP A 43 17.24 -1.98 -1.66
CA ASP A 43 18.31 -2.60 -2.47
C ASP A 43 19.09 -3.70 -1.73
N ASN A 44 19.16 -3.62 -0.40
CA ASN A 44 19.98 -4.50 0.43
C ASN A 44 19.17 -5.29 1.49
N GLY A 45 17.84 -5.17 1.46
CA GLY A 45 16.94 -5.85 2.40
C GLY A 45 16.98 -5.31 3.84
N LYS A 46 17.58 -4.13 4.05
CA LYS A 46 17.66 -3.45 5.36
C LYS A 46 16.98 -2.08 5.29
N LEU A 47 16.56 -1.58 6.45
CA LEU A 47 15.96 -0.25 6.56
C LEU A 47 16.92 0.88 6.13
N SER A 48 18.22 0.65 6.30
CA SER A 48 19.30 1.57 5.90
C SER A 48 19.67 1.50 4.41
N GLY A 49 18.99 0.67 3.61
CA GLY A 49 19.24 0.56 2.18
C GLY A 49 18.76 1.77 1.39
N ASN A 50 19.13 1.81 0.12
CA ASN A 50 18.53 2.75 -0.81
C ASN A 50 17.14 2.24 -1.21
N TRP A 51 16.21 3.16 -1.40
CA TRP A 51 14.82 2.85 -1.71
C TRP A 51 14.49 3.22 -3.14
N SER A 52 14.04 2.24 -3.90
CA SER A 52 13.48 2.45 -5.24
C SER A 52 11.96 2.43 -5.15
N HIS A 53 11.29 3.45 -5.69
CA HIS A 53 9.84 3.54 -5.66
C HIS A 53 9.22 2.78 -6.83
N LYS A 54 8.09 2.13 -6.60
CA LYS A 54 7.26 1.60 -7.69
C LYS A 54 6.83 2.77 -8.59
N SER A 55 6.95 2.58 -9.91
CA SER A 55 6.68 3.64 -10.90
C SER A 55 5.25 4.15 -10.86
N GLU A 56 4.28 3.26 -10.64
CA GLU A 56 2.87 3.59 -10.46
C GLU A 56 2.35 3.08 -9.12
N PRO A 57 1.40 3.81 -8.49
CA PRO A 57 0.77 3.37 -7.25
C PRO A 57 0.07 2.04 -7.45
N ILE A 58 0.02 1.23 -6.39
CA ILE A 58 -0.72 -0.04 -6.41
C ILE A 58 -2.22 0.20 -6.33
N ILE A 59 -2.65 1.32 -5.74
CA ILE A 59 -4.06 1.71 -5.66
C ILE A 59 -4.21 3.21 -5.42
N SER A 60 -5.25 3.79 -6.01
CA SER A 60 -5.61 5.21 -5.95
C SER A 60 -7.08 5.40 -5.55
N ASP A 61 -7.60 6.61 -5.79
CA ASP A 61 -8.99 7.00 -5.52
C ASP A 61 -9.28 7.07 -4.01
N ASP A 62 -8.47 7.92 -3.38
CA ASP A 62 -8.53 8.31 -1.96
C ASP A 62 -8.37 7.16 -0.98
N ARG A 63 -7.45 6.24 -1.30
CA ARG A 63 -7.13 5.02 -0.54
C ARG A 63 -5.70 5.04 -0.03
N GLY A 64 -5.51 4.99 1.29
CA GLY A 64 -4.17 4.88 1.86
C GLY A 64 -4.08 4.66 3.35
N HIS A 65 -2.88 4.95 3.88
CA HIS A 65 -2.47 4.73 5.26
C HIS A 65 -2.84 3.30 5.72
N GLY A 66 -2.24 2.33 5.05
CA GLY A 66 -2.60 0.93 5.19
C GLY A 66 -1.63 0.11 6.01
N ASN A 67 -2.01 -1.15 6.18
CA ASN A 67 -1.15 -2.21 6.68
C ASN A 67 -1.44 -3.53 5.95
N ILE A 68 -0.46 -4.43 5.99
CA ILE A 68 -0.57 -5.79 5.47
C ILE A 68 -0.62 -6.75 6.66
N PHE A 69 -1.49 -7.75 6.60
CA PHE A 69 -1.65 -8.73 7.66
C PHE A 69 -2.02 -10.11 7.09
N THR A 70 -1.83 -11.14 7.90
CA THR A 70 -2.29 -12.50 7.60
C THR A 70 -3.51 -12.80 8.46
N THR A 71 -4.58 -13.30 7.85
CA THR A 71 -5.78 -13.74 8.56
C THR A 71 -5.52 -15.01 9.39
N PHE A 72 -6.47 -15.38 10.26
CA PHE A 72 -6.36 -16.58 11.09
C PHE A 72 -6.28 -17.90 10.27
N ASP A 73 -6.83 -17.91 9.06
CA ASP A 73 -6.77 -19.03 8.11
C ASP A 73 -5.59 -18.92 7.12
N GLY A 74 -4.64 -18.01 7.34
CA GLY A 74 -3.37 -17.94 6.59
C GLY A 74 -3.43 -17.13 5.29
N LYS A 75 -4.51 -16.39 5.03
CA LYS A 75 -4.64 -15.55 3.83
C LYS A 75 -3.96 -14.20 4.03
N LEU A 76 -3.22 -13.75 3.02
CA LEU A 76 -2.61 -12.42 3.02
C LEU A 76 -3.61 -11.35 2.59
N MET A 77 -3.73 -10.29 3.39
CA MET A 77 -4.67 -9.19 3.16
C MET A 77 -4.02 -7.83 3.41
N MET A 78 -4.59 -6.80 2.79
CA MET A 78 -4.24 -5.41 3.01
C MET A 78 -5.47 -4.62 3.47
N SER A 79 -5.30 -3.79 4.50
CA SER A 79 -6.28 -2.81 4.95
C SER A 79 -5.86 -1.42 4.52
N LEU A 80 -6.82 -0.65 4.00
CA LEU A 80 -6.66 0.76 3.68
C LEU A 80 -7.89 1.52 4.18
N HIS A 81 -7.72 2.77 4.61
CA HIS A 81 -8.89 3.63 4.70
C HIS A 81 -9.23 4.17 3.30
N ARG A 82 -10.51 4.47 3.08
CA ARG A 82 -10.99 5.30 1.98
C ARG A 82 -11.84 6.44 2.50
N TYR A 83 -11.79 7.57 1.78
CA TYR A 83 -12.30 8.88 2.16
C TYR A 83 -11.46 9.52 3.26
N PHE A 84 -10.61 10.47 2.89
CA PHE A 84 -9.80 11.22 3.84
C PHE A 84 -10.66 12.12 4.76
N LYS A 85 -11.85 12.52 4.28
CA LYS A 85 -12.75 13.42 5.01
C LYS A 85 -13.63 12.67 6.02
N GLN A 86 -13.49 13.03 7.30
CA GLN A 86 -14.40 12.59 8.37
C GLN A 86 -15.81 13.21 8.22
N PRO A 87 -16.88 12.51 8.62
CA PRO A 87 -16.91 11.20 9.27
C PRO A 87 -17.03 10.04 8.26
N HIS A 88 -16.72 10.25 6.98
CA HIS A 88 -16.92 9.25 5.93
C HIS A 88 -15.80 8.23 5.82
N THR A 89 -14.66 8.47 6.47
CA THR A 89 -13.51 7.55 6.46
C THR A 89 -13.92 6.15 6.90
N ARG A 90 -13.73 5.15 6.04
CA ARG A 90 -14.05 3.74 6.33
C ARG A 90 -12.94 2.84 5.84
N ILE A 91 -12.80 1.68 6.47
CA ILE A 91 -11.85 0.66 6.05
C ILE A 91 -12.34 -0.07 4.79
N GLN A 92 -11.41 -0.44 3.93
CA GLN A 92 -11.55 -1.42 2.86
C GLN A 92 -10.48 -2.49 3.05
N LEU A 93 -10.85 -3.76 2.82
CA LEU A 93 -9.93 -4.89 2.88
C LEU A 93 -9.75 -5.49 1.50
N PHE A 94 -8.52 -5.76 1.13
CA PHE A 94 -8.13 -6.30 -0.15
C PHE A 94 -7.45 -7.65 0.03
N ASP A 95 -7.81 -8.59 -0.82
CA ASP A 95 -7.00 -9.78 -1.05
C ASP A 95 -5.76 -9.35 -1.82
N ILE A 96 -4.58 -9.74 -1.33
CA ILE A 96 -3.32 -9.43 -1.99
C ILE A 96 -2.49 -10.70 -2.19
N LYS A 97 -1.58 -10.64 -3.16
CA LYS A 97 -0.62 -11.69 -3.47
C LYS A 97 0.79 -11.15 -3.26
N ASP A 98 1.58 -11.90 -2.50
CA ASP A 98 3.04 -11.74 -2.47
C ASP A 98 3.67 -12.48 -3.65
N THR A 99 4.24 -11.73 -4.59
CA THR A 99 4.91 -12.30 -5.78
C THR A 99 6.37 -12.67 -5.49
N GLY A 100 6.89 -12.35 -4.31
CA GLY A 100 8.28 -12.49 -3.91
C GLY A 100 9.05 -11.18 -4.08
N SER A 101 8.86 -10.50 -5.20
CA SER A 101 9.48 -9.21 -5.49
C SER A 101 8.54 -8.01 -5.31
N ASP A 102 7.23 -8.24 -5.22
CA ASP A 102 6.20 -7.22 -5.22
C ASP A 102 4.95 -7.67 -4.46
N ILE A 103 3.98 -6.76 -4.31
CA ILE A 103 2.64 -7.05 -3.81
C ILE A 103 1.62 -6.66 -4.87
N GLU A 104 0.73 -7.60 -5.21
CA GLU A 104 -0.35 -7.40 -6.17
C GLU A 104 -1.70 -7.42 -5.46
N ILE A 105 -2.59 -6.49 -5.81
CA ILE A 105 -3.98 -6.50 -5.35
C ILE A 105 -4.79 -7.43 -6.25
N ILE A 106 -5.45 -8.43 -5.66
CA ILE A 106 -6.30 -9.36 -6.40
C ILE A 106 -7.71 -8.78 -6.52
N LYS A 107 -8.32 -8.41 -5.38
CA LYS A 107 -9.68 -7.84 -5.33
C LYS A 107 -9.94 -7.13 -4.01
N GLN A 108 -10.91 -6.23 -4.01
CA GLN A 108 -11.53 -5.76 -2.77
C GLN A 108 -12.45 -6.86 -2.23
N SER A 109 -12.21 -7.29 -1.00
CA SER A 109 -12.98 -8.33 -0.33
C SER A 109 -14.05 -7.78 0.59
N LEU A 110 -13.78 -6.66 1.28
CA LEU A 110 -14.71 -6.03 2.20
C LEU A 110 -14.61 -4.49 2.13
N GLY A 111 -15.69 -3.81 2.51
CA GLY A 111 -15.81 -2.35 2.47
C GLY A 111 -16.70 -1.86 1.31
N HIS A 112 -17.07 -0.59 1.35
CA HIS A 112 -17.88 0.08 0.33
C HIS A 112 -17.13 0.12 -1.03
N GLN A 113 -17.85 0.11 -2.16
CA GLN A 113 -17.24 0.19 -3.49
C GLN A 113 -16.95 1.64 -3.91
#